data_AF-A0A4D5RKS8-F1
#
_entry.id   AF-A0A4D5RKS8-F1
#
_cell.length_a   1.000
_cell.length_b   1.000
_cell.length_c   1.000
_cell.angle_alpha   90.00
_cell.angle_beta   90.00
_cell.angle_gamma   90.00
#
_symmetry.space_group_name_H-M   'P 1'
#
loop_
_entity.id
_entity.type
_entity.pdbx_description
1 polymer ?
#
loop_
_entity_poly.entity_id
_entity_poly.type
_entity_poly.pdbx_seq_one_letter_code
_entity_poly.pdbx_strand_id
1 'polypeptide(L)'
;MPLFGKKKRDSDSTSQTLVDGDTDGVSAGHSPTANGGSPASPAGGGNGTATDPHSKNVPKPKLVFHCQQAQGSPTGIISGFSNIKELYLKIAEGDNTQPSEILFCTLNTHKVDMARLLGGQIGLDDFIFVHRRGQPKEVEVLKGEDSLGLTITDNGAGLAFIKRIKEGSLMDRIGFVQVGDHIERIDERSMVNCRHYEVAKALKEIKKGDTFTLRLVEPLKAGFSHIGPRSGAGAAGGPAKKGGLGSGKETLRLRSKGPATVEQAPDNVIQAAVDKINALLESYMGINDSELATQIWELGCERPNPHEFVTAIGDSDLDAFGFTEDFLFDIWGAIGDARAGRLPAKDHAARTDL
;
A
#
# COMPACT_ATOMS: atom_id res chain seq x y z
N MET A 1 -40.52 36.83 25.21
CA MET A 1 -40.39 37.23 26.64
C MET A 1 -41.76 37.14 27.29
N PRO A 2 -41.87 36.98 28.62
CA PRO A 2 -40.85 36.59 29.61
C PRO A 2 -41.15 35.15 30.12
N LEU A 3 -40.76 34.61 31.29
CA LEU A 3 -40.22 35.11 32.58
C LEU A 3 -39.21 34.12 33.20
N PHE A 4 -38.45 34.56 34.20
CA PHE A 4 -37.21 33.94 34.71
C PHE A 4 -37.37 32.85 35.78
N GLY A 5 -36.34 32.00 35.92
CA GLY A 5 -35.94 31.35 37.18
C GLY A 5 -34.42 31.35 37.36
N LYS A 6 -33.90 31.68 38.56
CA LYS A 6 -32.45 31.76 38.89
C LYS A 6 -32.16 31.34 40.35
N LYS A 7 -31.08 30.57 40.58
CA LYS A 7 -30.34 30.33 41.85
C LYS A 7 -29.07 29.48 41.51
N LYS A 8 -27.85 29.57 42.09
CA LYS A 8 -27.26 30.08 43.38
C LYS A 8 -27.75 29.35 44.65
N ARG A 9 -26.97 29.02 45.70
CA ARG A 9 -25.65 29.41 46.28
C ARG A 9 -24.89 28.15 46.77
N ASP A 10 -23.57 28.03 46.98
CA ASP A 10 -22.34 28.52 46.30
C ASP A 10 -21.22 27.44 46.49
N SER A 11 -20.33 27.47 47.52
CA SER A 11 -19.24 26.47 47.76
C SER A 11 -18.61 26.49 49.18
N ASP A 12 -18.11 25.34 49.69
CA ASP A 12 -16.99 25.17 50.67
C ASP A 12 -16.61 23.66 50.73
N SER A 13 -15.38 23.14 50.95
CA SER A 13 -14.06 23.58 51.51
C SER A 13 -13.78 23.28 52.99
N THR A 14 -12.53 22.83 53.27
CA THR A 14 -11.84 22.42 54.53
C THR A 14 -11.13 21.07 54.28
N SER A 15 -9.80 20.91 54.12
CA SER A 15 -8.56 21.56 54.63
C SER A 15 -8.03 20.96 55.94
N GLN A 16 -6.79 20.43 55.92
CA GLN A 16 -5.94 20.36 57.11
C GLN A 16 -4.43 20.44 56.80
N THR A 17 -3.84 21.50 57.34
CA THR A 17 -2.42 21.89 57.50
C THR A 17 -1.88 21.35 58.84
N LEU A 18 -0.63 21.49 59.33
CA LEU A 18 0.74 21.93 58.92
C LEU A 18 1.70 21.51 60.09
N VAL A 19 3.03 21.65 59.95
CA VAL A 19 4.09 22.08 60.94
C VAL A 19 5.48 21.44 60.64
N ASP A 20 6.65 21.96 61.09
CA ASP A 20 7.24 23.32 60.99
C ASP A 20 8.72 23.35 61.50
N GLY A 21 9.48 24.40 61.17
CA GLY A 21 10.82 24.78 61.70
C GLY A 21 12.06 24.34 60.86
N ASP A 22 13.07 25.14 60.52
CA ASP A 22 13.94 26.18 61.19
C ASP A 22 15.27 25.60 61.77
N THR A 23 16.48 26.16 61.59
CA THR A 23 17.02 27.32 60.81
C THR A 23 18.18 26.86 59.84
N ASP A 24 19.25 27.54 59.39
CA ASP A 24 19.95 28.83 59.65
C ASP A 24 20.84 29.29 58.43
N GLY A 25 21.73 30.29 58.61
CA GLY A 25 22.61 30.91 57.58
C GLY A 25 24.07 30.41 57.50
N VAL A 26 25.08 31.19 57.07
CA VAL A 26 25.19 32.67 56.86
C VAL A 26 26.23 33.05 55.76
N SER A 27 25.86 34.00 54.88
CA SER A 27 26.68 34.97 54.06
C SER A 27 27.87 34.59 53.13
N ALA A 28 27.81 35.15 51.90
CA ALA A 28 28.87 35.81 51.07
C ALA A 28 30.16 35.03 50.66
N GLY A 29 30.84 35.33 49.53
CA GLY A 29 30.58 36.28 48.43
C GLY A 29 31.81 36.44 47.50
N HIS A 30 31.73 37.35 46.50
CA HIS A 30 32.79 37.78 45.54
C HIS A 30 33.22 36.86 44.38
N SER A 31 33.22 37.47 43.19
CA SER A 31 34.16 37.26 42.07
C SER A 31 35.05 38.53 41.98
N PRO A 32 35.97 38.73 40.99
CA PRO A 32 36.46 37.83 39.93
C PRO A 32 38.01 37.82 39.83
N THR A 33 38.57 37.22 38.77
CA THR A 33 39.81 37.71 38.11
C THR A 33 39.94 37.11 36.71
N ALA A 34 40.72 37.76 35.82
CA ALA A 34 40.94 37.30 34.45
C ALA A 34 42.38 37.59 33.99
N ASN A 35 42.97 36.63 33.27
CA ASN A 35 44.07 36.72 32.30
C ASN A 35 44.36 35.28 31.81
N GLY A 36 44.87 35.02 30.61
CA GLY A 36 45.31 35.93 29.56
C GLY A 36 46.66 35.49 29.01
N GLY A 37 46.67 34.69 27.94
CA GLY A 37 47.93 34.21 27.35
C GLY A 37 47.77 33.17 26.23
N SER A 38 48.28 33.52 25.05
CA SER A 38 48.79 32.58 24.03
C SER A 38 50.23 33.02 23.74
N PRO A 39 51.15 32.11 23.35
CA PRO A 39 51.32 31.89 21.91
C PRO A 39 51.86 30.47 21.54
N ALA A 40 52.31 30.37 20.28
CA ALA A 40 53.24 29.38 19.70
C ALA A 40 52.67 28.06 19.15
N SER A 41 52.84 27.89 17.83
CA SER A 41 52.87 26.60 17.13
C SER A 41 54.31 26.03 17.14
N PRO A 42 54.47 24.75 16.76
CA PRO A 42 55.42 24.49 15.67
C PRO A 42 54.81 23.71 14.50
N ALA A 43 55.58 23.60 13.41
CA ALA A 43 55.13 23.18 12.09
C ALA A 43 55.24 21.67 11.81
N GLY A 44 54.64 21.25 10.69
CA GLY A 44 55.20 20.21 9.82
C GLY A 44 54.45 18.87 9.75
N GLY A 45 53.75 18.62 8.64
CA GLY A 45 53.07 17.34 8.41
C GLY A 45 52.03 17.38 7.30
N GLY A 46 52.40 17.82 6.10
CA GLY A 46 51.47 17.90 4.97
C GLY A 46 51.29 16.57 4.25
N ASN A 47 50.05 16.19 3.93
CA ASN A 47 49.76 15.39 2.75
C ASN A 47 48.43 15.87 2.13
N GLY A 48 48.35 15.91 0.80
CA GLY A 48 47.43 16.81 0.10
C GLY A 48 45.97 16.34 0.00
N THR A 49 45.04 17.07 0.60
CA THR A 49 43.61 16.98 0.27
C THR A 49 43.33 17.68 -1.06
N ALA A 50 43.36 16.94 -2.16
CA ALA A 50 42.88 17.42 -3.45
C ALA A 50 41.34 17.51 -3.42
N THR A 51 40.81 18.67 -3.06
CA THR A 51 39.37 18.96 -3.09
C THR A 51 38.91 19.11 -4.54
N ASP A 52 38.36 18.04 -5.12
CA ASP A 52 37.82 18.05 -6.48
C ASP A 52 36.53 18.90 -6.54
N PRO A 53 36.53 20.08 -7.21
CA PRO A 53 35.46 21.07 -7.08
C PRO A 53 34.29 20.82 -8.05
N HIS A 54 34.17 19.60 -8.59
CA HIS A 54 33.24 19.26 -9.67
C HIS A 54 32.37 18.01 -9.42
N SER A 55 31.86 17.87 -8.19
CA SER A 55 30.59 17.15 -7.95
C SER A 55 29.43 17.91 -8.61
N LYS A 56 29.30 17.75 -9.93
CA LYS A 56 28.15 18.21 -10.69
C LYS A 56 26.95 17.41 -10.20
N ASN A 57 26.09 18.06 -9.42
CA ASN A 57 24.83 17.50 -8.96
C ASN A 57 23.88 17.36 -10.15
N VAL A 58 24.10 16.33 -10.99
CA VAL A 58 23.28 15.99 -12.14
C VAL A 58 21.87 15.72 -11.62
N PRO A 59 20.85 16.51 -12.02
CA PRO A 59 19.49 16.25 -11.58
C PRO A 59 19.10 14.84 -12.03
N LYS A 60 18.82 13.95 -11.07
CA LYS A 60 18.31 12.61 -11.38
C LYS A 60 17.08 12.77 -12.29
N PRO A 61 16.96 12.01 -13.40
CA PRO A 61 15.83 12.13 -14.31
C PRO A 61 14.51 12.10 -13.54
N LYS A 62 13.70 13.17 -13.65
CA LYS A 62 12.43 13.23 -12.94
C LYS A 62 11.49 12.21 -13.58
N LEU A 63 11.22 11.11 -12.88
CA LEU A 63 10.21 10.15 -13.32
C LEU A 63 8.84 10.83 -13.30
N VAL A 64 8.14 10.73 -14.43
CA VAL A 64 6.87 11.40 -14.72
C VAL A 64 5.93 10.37 -15.30
N PHE A 65 4.76 10.25 -14.69
CA PHE A 65 3.72 9.30 -15.09
C PHE A 65 2.45 10.05 -15.45
N HIS A 66 1.66 9.48 -16.35
CA HIS A 66 0.38 10.03 -16.76
C HIS A 66 -0.75 9.32 -16.01
N CYS A 67 -1.76 10.07 -15.58
CA CYS A 67 -2.91 9.50 -14.86
C CYS A 67 -4.25 10.05 -15.35
N GLN A 68 -5.33 9.30 -15.14
CA GLN A 68 -6.70 9.70 -15.46
C GLN A 68 -7.66 9.00 -14.50
N GLN A 69 -8.78 9.64 -14.15
CA GLN A 69 -9.84 8.98 -13.40
C GLN A 69 -10.51 7.90 -14.28
N ALA A 70 -10.79 6.72 -13.71
CA ALA A 70 -11.35 5.57 -14.43
C ALA A 70 -12.73 5.87 -15.07
N GLN A 71 -13.54 6.72 -14.43
CA GLN A 71 -14.81 7.22 -14.96
C GLN A 71 -14.66 8.27 -16.08
N GLY A 72 -13.45 8.76 -16.34
CA GLY A 72 -13.12 9.82 -17.30
C GLY A 72 -12.76 11.15 -16.63
N SER A 73 -11.60 11.70 -17.00
CA SER A 73 -11.11 13.04 -16.65
C SER A 73 -10.17 13.56 -17.75
N PRO A 74 -9.68 14.82 -17.70
CA PRO A 74 -8.43 15.18 -18.37
C PRO A 74 -7.26 14.32 -17.87
N THR A 75 -6.20 14.20 -18.67
CA THR A 75 -4.97 13.50 -18.26
C THR A 75 -4.15 14.38 -17.31
N GLY A 76 -3.96 13.92 -16.08
CA GLY A 76 -3.01 14.47 -15.12
C GLY A 76 -1.57 14.00 -15.37
N ILE A 77 -0.61 14.75 -14.85
CA ILE A 77 0.83 14.45 -14.93
C ILE A 77 1.41 14.48 -13.52
N ILE A 78 1.85 13.33 -13.02
CA ILE A 78 2.31 13.14 -11.63
C ILE A 78 3.77 12.71 -11.59
N SER A 79 4.49 13.15 -10.55
CA SER A 79 5.94 12.91 -10.40
C SER A 79 6.42 13.22 -8.98
N GLY A 80 7.52 12.61 -8.57
CA GLY A 80 8.13 12.87 -7.26
C GLY A 80 7.38 12.22 -6.09
N PHE A 81 7.06 10.93 -6.23
CA PHE A 81 6.56 10.05 -5.17
C PHE A 81 7.52 8.87 -4.99
N SER A 82 7.64 8.37 -3.76
CA SER A 82 8.54 7.27 -3.38
C SER A 82 7.81 6.03 -2.81
N ASN A 83 6.49 6.12 -2.64
CA ASN A 83 5.63 5.06 -2.10
C ASN A 83 4.17 5.30 -2.53
N ILE A 84 3.29 4.32 -2.27
CA ILE A 84 1.87 4.37 -2.67
C ILE A 84 1.10 5.53 -2.00
N LYS A 85 1.44 5.92 -0.76
CA LYS A 85 0.76 7.03 -0.07
C LYS A 85 1.10 8.38 -0.71
N GLU A 86 2.36 8.60 -1.06
CA GLU A 86 2.81 9.76 -1.84
C GLU A 86 2.23 9.78 -3.26
N LEU A 87 2.09 8.62 -3.91
CA LEU A 87 1.43 8.50 -5.21
C LEU A 87 -0.03 8.99 -5.13
N TYR A 88 -0.79 8.52 -4.15
CA TYR A 88 -2.19 8.92 -3.97
C TYR A 88 -2.32 10.39 -3.54
N LEU A 89 -1.38 10.93 -2.76
CA LEU A 89 -1.30 12.37 -2.49
C LEU A 89 -1.08 13.18 -3.78
N LYS A 90 -0.14 12.77 -4.64
CA LYS A 90 0.16 13.47 -5.91
C LYS A 90 -0.98 13.39 -6.93
N ILE A 91 -1.73 12.29 -6.95
CA ILE A 91 -2.97 12.17 -7.73
C ILE A 91 -4.05 13.10 -7.14
N ALA A 92 -4.25 13.07 -5.82
CA ALA A 92 -5.28 13.86 -5.15
C ALA A 92 -5.05 15.39 -5.28
N GLU A 93 -3.78 15.82 -5.23
CA GLU A 93 -3.36 17.20 -5.53
C GLU A 93 -3.73 17.63 -6.95
N GLY A 94 -3.49 16.80 -7.96
CA GLY A 94 -3.76 17.10 -9.36
C GLY A 94 -5.26 17.15 -9.70
N ASP A 95 -6.04 16.26 -9.07
CA ASP A 95 -7.49 16.11 -9.30
C ASP A 95 -8.36 16.96 -8.35
N ASN A 96 -7.75 17.75 -7.45
CA ASN A 96 -8.42 18.50 -6.38
C ASN A 96 -9.41 17.63 -5.56
N THR A 97 -8.92 16.49 -5.08
CA THR A 97 -9.67 15.54 -4.25
C THR A 97 -8.89 15.14 -3.00
N GLN A 98 -9.43 14.24 -2.18
CA GLN A 98 -8.72 13.69 -1.01
C GLN A 98 -8.17 12.30 -1.34
N PRO A 99 -7.01 11.88 -0.79
CA PRO A 99 -6.50 10.52 -0.99
C PRO A 99 -7.46 9.42 -0.54
N SER A 100 -8.33 9.70 0.44
CA SER A 100 -9.42 8.81 0.88
C SER A 100 -10.42 8.47 -0.22
N GLU A 101 -10.54 9.31 -1.25
CA GLU A 101 -11.45 9.11 -2.38
C GLU A 101 -10.89 8.15 -3.44
N ILE A 102 -9.63 7.72 -3.32
CA ILE A 102 -8.97 6.80 -4.24
C ILE A 102 -9.07 5.38 -3.68
N LEU A 103 -9.92 4.54 -4.28
CA LEU A 103 -10.03 3.13 -3.89
C LEU A 103 -8.75 2.37 -4.27
N PHE A 104 -8.38 2.39 -5.55
CA PHE A 104 -7.18 1.73 -6.08
C PHE A 104 -6.79 2.30 -7.44
N CYS A 105 -5.69 1.82 -8.02
CA CYS A 105 -5.26 2.17 -9.37
C CYS A 105 -5.05 0.92 -10.24
N THR A 106 -5.35 1.02 -11.53
CA THR A 106 -5.04 0.01 -12.56
C THR A 106 -4.10 0.57 -13.62
N LEU A 107 -3.23 -0.26 -14.17
CA LEU A 107 -2.21 0.13 -15.14
C LEU A 107 -2.68 -0.19 -16.57
N ASN A 108 -2.66 0.82 -17.43
CA ASN A 108 -3.02 0.77 -18.85
C ASN A 108 -4.47 0.36 -19.18
N THR A 109 -5.39 0.38 -18.21
CA THR A 109 -6.82 0.15 -18.42
C THR A 109 -7.69 0.93 -17.43
N HIS A 110 -8.75 1.56 -17.93
CA HIS A 110 -9.78 2.22 -17.11
C HIS A 110 -10.81 1.24 -16.52
N LYS A 111 -10.78 -0.02 -16.93
CA LYS A 111 -11.71 -1.04 -16.42
C LYS A 111 -11.26 -1.52 -15.04
N VAL A 112 -12.19 -2.03 -14.26
CA VAL A 112 -11.89 -2.78 -13.03
C VAL A 112 -11.33 -4.15 -13.43
N ASP A 113 -10.04 -4.17 -13.74
CA ASP A 113 -9.27 -5.35 -14.16
C ASP A 113 -8.20 -5.64 -13.11
N MET A 114 -8.43 -6.68 -12.32
CA MET A 114 -7.54 -7.04 -11.20
C MET A 114 -6.26 -7.76 -11.64
N ALA A 115 -6.13 -8.15 -12.92
CA ALA A 115 -4.85 -8.56 -13.52
C ALA A 115 -3.99 -7.35 -13.94
N ARG A 116 -4.56 -6.14 -13.90
CA ARG A 116 -3.89 -4.86 -14.14
C ARG A 116 -3.84 -3.96 -12.89
N LEU A 117 -4.17 -4.51 -11.71
CA LEU A 117 -4.09 -3.79 -10.45
C LEU A 117 -2.64 -3.35 -10.14
N LEU A 118 -2.46 -2.14 -9.63
CA LEU A 118 -1.15 -1.64 -9.17
C LEU A 118 -0.62 -2.47 -7.99
N GLY A 119 0.28 -3.42 -8.26
CA GLY A 119 0.87 -4.34 -7.29
C GLY A 119 2.24 -3.91 -6.74
N GLY A 120 2.53 -2.60 -6.67
CA GLY A 120 3.82 -2.08 -6.19
C GLY A 120 4.89 -1.85 -7.26
N GLN A 121 4.64 -2.18 -8.53
CA GLN A 121 5.51 -1.83 -9.66
C GLN A 121 4.74 -1.03 -10.72
N ILE A 122 5.45 -0.10 -11.37
CA ILE A 122 4.93 0.75 -12.45
C ILE A 122 6.00 0.81 -13.55
N GLY A 123 5.70 0.35 -14.76
CA GLY A 123 6.58 0.53 -15.92
C GLY A 123 6.79 2.01 -16.24
N LEU A 124 7.98 2.42 -16.71
CA LEU A 124 8.28 3.85 -16.90
C LEU A 124 7.35 4.56 -17.92
N ASP A 125 6.73 3.80 -18.84
CA ASP A 125 5.75 4.28 -19.82
C ASP A 125 4.27 4.02 -19.41
N ASP A 126 4.01 3.45 -18.21
CA ASP A 126 2.66 3.03 -17.81
C ASP A 126 1.71 4.21 -17.56
N PHE A 127 0.47 4.04 -17.99
CA PHE A 127 -0.62 4.97 -17.76
C PHE A 127 -1.48 4.52 -16.57
N ILE A 128 -1.64 5.40 -15.57
CA ILE A 128 -2.28 5.08 -14.28
C ILE A 128 -3.76 5.49 -14.29
N PHE A 129 -4.66 4.53 -14.22
CA PHE A 129 -6.11 4.77 -14.11
C PHE A 129 -6.56 4.70 -12.65
N VAL A 130 -7.22 5.76 -12.18
CA VAL A 130 -7.54 6.01 -10.77
C VAL A 130 -9.01 5.67 -10.53
N HIS A 131 -9.27 4.59 -9.77
CA HIS A 131 -10.62 4.18 -9.40
C HIS A 131 -11.02 4.91 -8.12
N ARG A 132 -12.04 5.76 -8.20
CA ARG A 132 -12.50 6.58 -7.08
C ARG A 132 -13.74 6.00 -6.41
N ARG A 133 -14.01 6.44 -5.18
CA ARG A 133 -15.21 6.06 -4.41
C ARG A 133 -16.49 6.41 -5.19
N GLY A 134 -17.33 5.41 -5.45
CA GLY A 134 -18.64 5.52 -6.06
C GLY A 134 -19.76 5.39 -5.05
N GLN A 135 -20.81 4.66 -5.41
CA GLN A 135 -22.02 4.54 -4.59
C GLN A 135 -21.79 3.64 -3.36
N PRO A 136 -22.10 4.11 -2.14
CA PRO A 136 -22.23 3.22 -0.98
C PRO A 136 -23.45 2.31 -1.12
N LYS A 137 -23.28 1.03 -0.77
CA LYS A 137 -24.33 0.00 -0.75
C LYS A 137 -24.15 -0.89 0.48
N GLU A 138 -25.22 -1.53 0.92
CA GLU A 138 -25.23 -2.32 2.15
C GLU A 138 -26.01 -3.62 1.91
N VAL A 139 -25.50 -4.74 2.41
CA VAL A 139 -26.05 -6.08 2.16
C VAL A 139 -25.94 -6.95 3.40
N GLU A 140 -27.06 -7.61 3.74
CA GLU A 140 -27.16 -8.59 4.81
C GLU A 140 -26.86 -9.99 4.26
N VAL A 141 -26.02 -10.76 4.95
CA VAL A 141 -25.48 -12.04 4.49
C VAL A 141 -25.57 -13.09 5.60
N LEU A 142 -26.32 -14.17 5.35
CA LEU A 142 -26.33 -15.36 6.20
C LEU A 142 -25.11 -16.24 5.86
N LYS A 143 -24.20 -16.46 6.83
CA LYS A 143 -22.98 -17.25 6.61
C LYS A 143 -23.27 -18.76 6.60
N GLY A 144 -23.84 -19.26 5.50
CA GLY A 144 -24.16 -20.69 5.33
C GLY A 144 -22.95 -21.61 5.11
N GLU A 145 -21.80 -21.06 4.74
CA GLU A 145 -20.56 -21.79 4.44
C GLU A 145 -19.38 -21.23 5.24
N ASP A 146 -18.37 -22.06 5.50
CA ASP A 146 -17.17 -21.69 6.27
C ASP A 146 -16.29 -20.66 5.53
N SER A 147 -16.36 -20.66 4.19
CA SER A 147 -15.76 -19.65 3.33
C SER A 147 -16.83 -18.88 2.57
N LEU A 148 -16.66 -17.56 2.49
CA LEU A 148 -17.49 -16.68 1.68
C LEU A 148 -17.16 -16.75 0.17
N GLY A 149 -15.96 -17.27 -0.18
CA GLY A 149 -15.45 -17.27 -1.55
C GLY A 149 -14.92 -15.90 -2.04
N LEU A 150 -14.53 -15.02 -1.12
CA LEU A 150 -13.89 -13.74 -1.44
C LEU A 150 -12.36 -13.86 -1.37
N THR A 151 -11.67 -13.14 -2.25
CA THR A 151 -10.23 -12.87 -2.14
C THR A 151 -10.02 -11.37 -1.94
N ILE A 152 -9.46 -10.97 -0.80
CA ILE A 152 -9.30 -9.58 -0.39
C ILE A 152 -7.89 -9.08 -0.70
N THR A 153 -7.79 -7.82 -1.12
CA THR A 153 -6.53 -7.06 -1.25
C THR A 153 -6.74 -5.68 -0.65
N ASP A 154 -5.69 -4.87 -0.53
CA ASP A 154 -5.85 -3.45 -0.19
C ASP A 154 -4.96 -2.56 -1.06
N ASN A 155 -5.14 -1.25 -0.90
CA ASN A 155 -4.49 -0.22 -1.70
C ASN A 155 -3.19 0.34 -1.08
N GLY A 156 -2.62 -0.29 -0.04
CA GLY A 156 -1.45 0.21 0.69
C GLY A 156 -1.69 1.51 1.50
N ALA A 157 -2.89 2.08 1.43
CA ALA A 157 -3.28 3.35 2.02
C ALA A 157 -4.54 3.24 2.93
N GLY A 158 -4.91 2.01 3.32
CA GLY A 158 -5.94 1.76 4.34
C GLY A 158 -7.34 1.45 3.82
N LEU A 159 -7.52 1.19 2.51
CA LEU A 159 -8.80 0.72 1.95
C LEU A 159 -8.64 -0.70 1.38
N ALA A 160 -9.28 -1.68 2.04
CA ALA A 160 -9.37 -3.07 1.56
C ALA A 160 -10.55 -3.26 0.61
N PHE A 161 -10.38 -4.06 -0.44
CA PHE A 161 -11.39 -4.29 -1.47
C PHE A 161 -11.33 -5.72 -2.04
N ILE A 162 -12.41 -6.13 -2.69
CA ILE A 162 -12.59 -7.48 -3.23
C ILE A 162 -11.83 -7.60 -4.55
N LYS A 163 -10.72 -8.36 -4.57
CA LYS A 163 -9.92 -8.65 -5.78
C LYS A 163 -10.53 -9.77 -6.62
N ARG A 164 -11.26 -10.69 -5.98
CA ARG A 164 -11.90 -11.83 -6.65
C ARG A 164 -13.13 -12.29 -5.87
N ILE A 165 -14.10 -12.80 -6.61
CA ILE A 165 -15.19 -13.62 -6.09
C ILE A 165 -15.06 -15.00 -6.76
N LYS A 166 -15.17 -16.08 -6.00
CA LYS A 166 -15.09 -17.46 -6.49
C LYS A 166 -16.43 -17.88 -7.06
N GLU A 167 -16.45 -18.29 -8.32
CA GLU A 167 -17.64 -18.84 -9.00
C GLU A 167 -18.31 -19.96 -8.16
N GLY A 168 -19.64 -19.90 -8.06
CA GLY A 168 -20.48 -20.82 -7.29
C GLY A 168 -20.44 -20.64 -5.77
N SER A 169 -19.63 -19.71 -5.23
CA SER A 169 -19.54 -19.44 -3.78
C SER A 169 -20.74 -18.69 -3.21
N LEU A 170 -20.81 -18.56 -1.89
CA LEU A 170 -21.86 -17.80 -1.21
C LEU A 170 -22.00 -16.36 -1.74
N MET A 171 -20.88 -15.63 -1.90
CA MET A 171 -20.93 -14.24 -2.35
C MET A 171 -21.20 -14.07 -3.85
N ASP A 172 -20.80 -15.06 -4.65
CA ASP A 172 -21.12 -15.13 -6.09
C ASP A 172 -22.63 -15.27 -6.31
N ARG A 173 -23.26 -16.22 -5.60
CA ARG A 173 -24.71 -16.49 -5.65
C ARG A 173 -25.58 -15.33 -5.13
N ILE A 174 -24.99 -14.37 -4.40
CA ILE A 174 -25.68 -13.15 -3.94
C ILE A 174 -25.74 -12.08 -5.05
N GLY A 175 -24.78 -12.04 -5.97
CA GLY A 175 -24.76 -11.17 -7.17
C GLY A 175 -24.67 -9.65 -6.94
N PHE A 176 -25.01 -9.15 -5.75
CA PHE A 176 -24.99 -7.73 -5.38
C PHE A 176 -23.56 -7.20 -5.09
N VAL A 177 -22.67 -8.10 -4.70
CA VAL A 177 -21.27 -7.83 -4.38
C VAL A 177 -20.41 -8.06 -5.63
N GLN A 178 -19.48 -7.15 -5.89
CA GLN A 178 -18.73 -7.06 -7.15
C GLN A 178 -17.22 -6.95 -6.90
N VAL A 179 -16.43 -7.45 -7.84
CA VAL A 179 -14.97 -7.23 -7.84
C VAL A 179 -14.70 -5.72 -7.95
N GLY A 180 -13.82 -5.21 -7.09
CA GLY A 180 -13.55 -3.79 -6.90
C GLY A 180 -14.33 -3.12 -5.77
N ASP A 181 -15.36 -3.74 -5.20
CA ASP A 181 -16.04 -3.19 -4.02
C ASP A 181 -15.07 -3.05 -2.83
N HIS A 182 -14.93 -1.84 -2.31
CA HIS A 182 -14.25 -1.58 -1.04
C HIS A 182 -15.14 -1.97 0.13
N ILE A 183 -14.58 -2.72 1.08
CA ILE A 183 -15.26 -3.10 2.32
C ILE A 183 -15.03 -1.98 3.34
N GLU A 184 -16.07 -1.19 3.60
CA GLU A 184 -16.03 -0.05 4.53
C GLU A 184 -16.38 -0.49 5.96
N ARG A 185 -17.34 -1.41 6.13
CA ARG A 185 -17.84 -1.85 7.44
C ARG A 185 -18.23 -3.34 7.40
N ILE A 186 -17.96 -4.05 8.49
CA ILE A 186 -18.51 -5.38 8.80
C ILE A 186 -19.30 -5.22 10.10
N ASP A 187 -20.61 -5.47 10.06
CA ASP A 187 -21.57 -5.12 11.11
C ASP A 187 -21.37 -3.66 11.57
N GLU A 188 -21.07 -3.42 12.84
CA GLU A 188 -20.77 -2.08 13.38
C GLU A 188 -19.27 -1.71 13.33
N ARG A 189 -18.38 -2.62 12.91
CA ARG A 189 -16.94 -2.41 12.90
C ARG A 189 -16.47 -1.82 11.57
N SER A 190 -15.94 -0.60 11.61
CA SER A 190 -15.24 0.01 10.47
C SER A 190 -14.00 -0.80 10.07
N MET A 191 -13.81 -0.99 8.77
CA MET A 191 -12.63 -1.60 8.14
C MET A 191 -11.68 -0.54 7.54
N VAL A 192 -12.00 0.75 7.67
CA VAL A 192 -11.15 1.83 7.17
C VAL A 192 -9.87 1.93 8.01
N ASN A 193 -8.72 1.97 7.33
CA ASN A 193 -7.35 1.81 7.85
C ASN A 193 -6.92 0.38 8.21
N CYS A 194 -7.80 -0.62 8.11
CA CYS A 194 -7.38 -2.03 8.22
C CYS A 194 -6.66 -2.50 6.95
N ARG A 195 -5.67 -3.38 7.11
CA ARG A 195 -5.05 -4.13 6.01
C ARG A 195 -5.94 -5.30 5.56
N HIS A 196 -5.75 -5.76 4.34
CA HIS A 196 -6.50 -6.87 3.73
C HIS A 196 -6.60 -8.12 4.61
N TYR A 197 -5.54 -8.47 5.35
CA TYR A 197 -5.52 -9.65 6.21
C TYR A 197 -6.36 -9.49 7.47
N GLU A 198 -6.51 -8.28 8.00
CA GLU A 198 -7.40 -7.99 9.14
C GLU A 198 -8.86 -8.11 8.72
N VAL A 199 -9.19 -7.60 7.52
CA VAL A 199 -10.54 -7.68 6.94
C VAL A 199 -10.90 -9.12 6.60
N ALA A 200 -9.98 -9.86 5.95
CA ALA A 200 -10.17 -11.29 5.68
C ALA A 200 -10.29 -12.13 6.97
N LYS A 201 -9.51 -11.81 8.02
CA LYS A 201 -9.63 -12.43 9.34
C LYS A 201 -11.00 -12.16 9.97
N ALA A 202 -11.47 -10.91 9.98
CA ALA A 202 -12.80 -10.57 10.49
C ALA A 202 -13.92 -11.34 9.76
N LEU A 203 -13.86 -11.44 8.43
CA LEU A 203 -14.80 -12.24 7.62
C LEU A 203 -14.73 -13.75 7.95
N LYS A 204 -13.53 -14.27 8.27
CA LYS A 204 -13.29 -15.67 8.66
C LYS A 204 -13.86 -15.96 10.05
N GLU A 205 -13.73 -15.03 11.00
CA GLU A 205 -14.14 -15.14 12.42
C GLU A 205 -15.66 -15.14 12.65
N ILE A 206 -16.47 -14.55 11.74
CA ILE A 206 -17.94 -14.67 11.77
C ILE A 206 -18.33 -16.16 11.77
N LYS A 207 -19.26 -16.59 12.63
CA LYS A 207 -19.60 -18.01 12.73
C LYS A 207 -20.51 -18.46 11.60
N LYS A 208 -20.42 -19.73 11.25
CA LYS A 208 -21.35 -20.39 10.33
C LYS A 208 -22.74 -20.45 10.97
N GLY A 209 -23.75 -19.96 10.24
CA GLY A 209 -25.13 -19.81 10.72
C GLY A 209 -25.46 -18.43 11.29
N ASP A 210 -24.48 -17.58 11.58
CA ASP A 210 -24.73 -16.17 11.95
C ASP A 210 -25.03 -15.35 10.67
N THR A 211 -25.83 -14.30 10.84
CA THR A 211 -26.07 -13.27 9.80
C THR A 211 -25.25 -12.02 10.13
N PHE A 212 -24.63 -11.43 9.12
CA PHE A 212 -23.79 -10.23 9.24
C PHE A 212 -24.09 -9.22 8.12
N THR A 213 -23.80 -7.94 8.36
CA THR A 213 -24.00 -6.86 7.39
C THR A 213 -22.66 -6.41 6.81
N LEU A 214 -22.58 -6.30 5.48
CA LEU A 214 -21.46 -5.67 4.77
C LEU A 214 -21.88 -4.31 4.23
N ARG A 215 -21.15 -3.28 4.62
CA ARG A 215 -21.21 -1.96 3.98
C ARG A 215 -20.06 -1.83 3.00
N LEU A 216 -20.41 -1.64 1.73
CA LEU A 216 -19.51 -1.66 0.60
C LEU A 216 -19.56 -0.31 -0.14
N VAL A 217 -18.47 0.05 -0.82
CA VAL A 217 -18.42 1.20 -1.72
C VAL A 217 -17.90 0.71 -3.07
N GLU A 218 -18.74 0.78 -4.10
CA GLU A 218 -18.32 0.37 -5.45
C GLU A 218 -17.38 1.42 -6.08
N PRO A 219 -16.51 1.04 -7.03
CA PRO A 219 -15.78 2.00 -7.85
C PRO A 219 -16.74 2.88 -8.65
N LEU A 220 -16.43 4.18 -8.76
CA LEU A 220 -17.25 5.13 -9.52
C LEU A 220 -17.26 4.76 -11.01
N LYS A 221 -18.43 4.29 -11.48
CA LYS A 221 -18.63 3.82 -12.85
C LYS A 221 -18.79 4.99 -13.82
N ALA A 222 -18.16 4.91 -14.99
CA ALA A 222 -18.40 5.86 -16.08
C ALA A 222 -19.87 5.77 -16.55
N GLY A 223 -20.60 6.89 -16.56
CA GLY A 223 -21.95 6.97 -17.14
C GLY A 223 -22.01 6.71 -18.65
N PHE A 224 -20.85 6.58 -19.31
CA PHE A 224 -20.69 6.25 -20.72
C PHE A 224 -19.78 5.02 -20.93
N SER A 225 -19.81 4.04 -20.03
CA SER A 225 -19.01 2.79 -20.10
C SER A 225 -19.22 1.92 -21.35
N HIS A 226 -20.15 2.28 -22.23
CA HIS A 226 -20.36 1.67 -23.56
C HIS A 226 -19.89 2.53 -24.73
N ILE A 227 -19.44 3.77 -24.49
CA ILE A 227 -18.84 4.66 -25.51
C ILE A 227 -17.33 4.67 -25.31
N GLY A 228 -16.67 3.57 -25.68
CA GLY A 228 -15.21 3.55 -25.79
C GLY A 228 -14.71 4.53 -26.85
N PRO A 229 -13.44 5.00 -26.75
CA PRO A 229 -12.85 5.82 -27.81
C PRO A 229 -12.87 5.03 -29.13
N ARG A 230 -13.56 5.58 -30.13
CA ARG A 230 -13.75 4.91 -31.42
C ARG A 230 -12.40 4.73 -32.11
N SER A 231 -11.98 3.49 -32.30
CA SER A 231 -10.87 3.08 -33.17
C SER A 231 -11.25 3.25 -34.66
N GLY A 232 -11.60 4.48 -35.05
CA GLY A 232 -11.91 4.88 -36.43
C GLY A 232 -10.81 5.78 -36.98
N ALA A 233 -10.18 5.38 -38.08
CA ALA A 233 -9.06 6.10 -38.68
C ALA A 233 -9.52 7.40 -39.39
N GLY A 234 -8.71 8.47 -39.28
CA GLY A 234 -8.89 9.68 -40.08
C GLY A 234 -8.11 10.90 -39.58
N ALA A 235 -7.04 11.28 -40.30
CA ALA A 235 -6.21 12.48 -40.10
C ALA A 235 -5.42 12.57 -38.76
N ALA A 236 -4.17 13.06 -38.73
CA ALA A 236 -3.24 13.41 -39.79
C ALA A 236 -1.82 12.95 -39.44
N GLY A 237 -1.01 12.61 -40.45
CA GLY A 237 0.34 12.10 -40.25
C GLY A 237 1.36 13.19 -39.87
N GLY A 238 1.78 13.21 -38.60
CA GLY A 238 3.04 13.80 -38.16
C GLY A 238 3.97 12.71 -37.64
N PRO A 239 5.29 12.75 -37.91
CA PRO A 239 6.20 11.74 -37.39
C PRO A 239 6.31 11.87 -35.87
N ALA A 240 5.67 10.96 -35.14
CA ALA A 240 5.81 10.86 -33.70
C ALA A 240 7.29 10.65 -33.35
N LYS A 241 7.92 11.65 -32.74
CA LYS A 241 9.26 11.48 -32.18
C LYS A 241 9.19 10.38 -31.13
N LYS A 242 9.82 9.24 -31.39
CA LYS A 242 10.23 8.32 -30.33
C LYS A 242 11.21 9.06 -29.43
N GLY A 243 10.70 9.65 -28.36
CA GLY A 243 11.49 10.00 -27.18
C GLY A 243 11.90 8.69 -26.51
N GLY A 244 12.94 8.05 -27.04
CA GLY A 244 13.37 6.73 -26.58
C GLY A 244 13.99 6.83 -25.18
N LEU A 245 13.31 6.24 -24.20
CA LEU A 245 13.85 5.97 -22.87
C LEU A 245 13.43 4.55 -22.48
N GLY A 246 14.39 3.70 -22.12
CA GLY A 246 14.12 2.29 -21.81
C GLY A 246 13.76 1.40 -23.02
N SER A 247 13.70 0.09 -22.77
CA SER A 247 13.22 -0.93 -23.72
C SER A 247 11.89 -1.56 -23.27
N GLY A 248 11.09 -0.81 -22.51
CA GLY A 248 9.91 -1.32 -21.80
C GLY A 248 10.23 -2.26 -20.63
N LYS A 249 11.52 -2.43 -20.28
CA LYS A 249 12.00 -3.34 -19.23
C LYS A 249 12.24 -2.71 -17.86
N GLU A 250 12.28 -1.38 -17.77
CA GLU A 250 12.53 -0.70 -16.51
C GLU A 250 11.21 -0.36 -15.82
N THR A 251 11.16 -0.56 -14.51
CA THR A 251 10.00 -0.29 -13.66
C THR A 251 10.42 0.54 -12.46
N LEU A 252 9.57 1.49 -12.06
CA LEU A 252 9.62 2.10 -10.74
C LEU A 252 8.96 1.14 -9.76
N ARG A 253 9.77 0.59 -8.85
CA ARG A 253 9.30 -0.25 -7.76
C ARG A 253 9.04 0.61 -6.53
N LEU A 254 7.79 0.57 -6.07
CA LEU A 254 7.34 1.14 -4.81
C LEU A 254 7.40 0.03 -3.76
N ARG A 255 8.03 0.32 -2.61
CA ARG A 255 8.14 -0.61 -1.48
C ARG A 255 7.43 -0.01 -0.27
N SER A 256 6.80 -0.84 0.55
CA SER A 256 6.22 -0.44 1.84
C SER A 256 7.30 -0.02 2.87
N LYS A 257 8.53 -0.50 2.69
CA LYS A 257 9.74 -0.07 3.42
C LYS A 257 10.84 0.35 2.45
N GLY A 258 11.46 1.50 2.74
CA GLY A 258 12.55 2.07 1.94
C GLY A 258 12.09 2.97 0.78
N PRO A 259 13.03 3.64 0.10
CA PRO A 259 12.72 4.52 -1.03
C PRO A 259 12.40 3.71 -2.29
N ALA A 260 11.57 4.27 -3.17
CA ALA A 260 11.36 3.70 -4.50
C ALA A 260 12.65 3.60 -5.32
N THR A 261 12.78 2.50 -6.05
CA THR A 261 13.94 2.12 -6.86
C THR A 261 13.53 1.94 -8.32
N VAL A 262 14.42 2.28 -9.26
CA VAL A 262 14.27 1.83 -10.65
C VAL A 262 14.94 0.47 -10.76
N GLU A 263 14.15 -0.55 -11.02
CA GLU A 263 14.56 -1.95 -11.14
C GLU A 263 14.16 -2.47 -12.53
N GLN A 264 14.81 -3.52 -13.03
CA GLN A 264 14.27 -4.23 -14.19
C GLN A 264 12.95 -4.91 -13.76
N ALA A 265 12.03 -5.06 -14.71
CA ALA A 265 10.80 -5.82 -14.52
C ALA A 265 11.14 -7.25 -14.03
N PRO A 266 10.31 -7.86 -13.18
CA PRO A 266 10.56 -9.22 -12.70
C PRO A 266 10.73 -10.20 -13.86
N ASP A 267 11.79 -11.01 -13.81
CA ASP A 267 11.92 -12.14 -14.73
C ASP A 267 10.71 -13.07 -14.59
N ASN A 268 10.35 -13.76 -15.68
CA ASN A 268 9.19 -14.67 -15.72
C ASN A 268 9.18 -15.69 -14.57
N VAL A 269 10.35 -16.09 -14.06
CA VAL A 269 10.51 -16.98 -12.89
C VAL A 269 10.06 -16.31 -11.59
N ILE A 270 10.42 -15.04 -11.38
CA ILE A 270 10.00 -14.26 -10.20
C ILE A 270 8.49 -14.03 -10.25
N GLN A 271 7.94 -13.65 -11.41
CA GLN A 271 6.49 -13.47 -11.54
C GLN A 271 5.74 -14.79 -11.29
N ALA A 272 6.21 -15.92 -11.84
CA ALA A 272 5.61 -17.22 -11.57
C ALA A 272 5.67 -17.61 -10.08
N ALA A 273 6.76 -17.27 -9.38
CA ALA A 273 6.89 -17.49 -7.94
C ALA A 273 5.93 -16.62 -7.13
N VAL A 274 5.87 -15.32 -7.41
CA VAL A 274 4.97 -14.35 -6.75
C VAL A 274 3.49 -14.73 -6.98
N ASP A 275 3.15 -15.22 -8.18
CA ASP A 275 1.83 -15.74 -8.50
C ASP A 275 1.51 -17.03 -7.72
N LYS A 276 2.48 -17.93 -7.59
CA LYS A 276 2.33 -19.21 -6.85
C LYS A 276 2.19 -18.98 -5.34
N ILE A 277 2.98 -18.07 -4.76
CA ILE A 277 2.85 -17.64 -3.35
C ILE A 277 1.49 -16.98 -3.13
N ASN A 278 1.04 -16.10 -4.05
CA ASN A 278 -0.30 -15.51 -3.99
C ASN A 278 -1.43 -16.55 -4.05
N ALA A 279 -1.29 -17.64 -4.82
CA ALA A 279 -2.27 -18.72 -4.84
C ALA A 279 -2.32 -19.50 -3.50
N LEU A 280 -1.19 -19.64 -2.79
CA LEU A 280 -1.14 -20.22 -1.45
C LEU A 280 -1.80 -19.29 -0.42
N LEU A 281 -1.49 -17.98 -0.44
CA LEU A 281 -2.11 -16.95 0.41
C LEU A 281 -3.63 -16.85 0.20
N GLU A 282 -4.08 -16.94 -1.06
CA GLU A 282 -5.50 -16.97 -1.43
C GLU A 282 -6.21 -18.21 -0.86
N SER A 283 -5.56 -19.37 -0.90
CA SER A 283 -6.12 -20.63 -0.37
C SER A 283 -6.16 -20.69 1.17
N TYR A 284 -5.13 -20.16 1.85
CA TYR A 284 -4.98 -20.26 3.31
C TYR A 284 -5.73 -19.16 4.08
N MET A 285 -5.70 -17.93 3.57
CA MET A 285 -6.22 -16.73 4.24
C MET A 285 -7.30 -15.98 3.46
N GLY A 286 -7.54 -16.28 2.19
CA GLY A 286 -8.46 -15.50 1.34
C GLY A 286 -7.91 -14.12 1.00
N ILE A 287 -6.58 -13.98 0.91
CA ILE A 287 -5.90 -12.71 0.59
C ILE A 287 -5.03 -12.82 -0.66
N ASN A 288 -4.73 -11.69 -1.29
CA ASN A 288 -3.82 -11.64 -2.45
C ASN A 288 -3.11 -10.29 -2.51
N ASP A 289 -1.85 -10.25 -2.07
CA ASP A 289 -1.00 -9.06 -2.04
C ASP A 289 0.32 -9.38 -2.78
N SER A 290 0.57 -8.65 -3.87
CA SER A 290 1.75 -8.83 -4.72
C SER A 290 3.03 -8.32 -4.07
N GLU A 291 2.95 -7.30 -3.20
CA GLU A 291 4.13 -6.79 -2.49
C GLU A 291 4.54 -7.78 -1.40
N LEU A 292 3.59 -8.25 -0.59
CA LEU A 292 3.78 -9.29 0.44
C LEU A 292 4.39 -10.55 -0.15
N ALA A 293 3.82 -11.09 -1.23
CA ALA A 293 4.33 -12.28 -1.89
C ALA A 293 5.74 -12.08 -2.48
N THR A 294 6.08 -10.86 -2.91
CA THR A 294 7.44 -10.53 -3.38
C THR A 294 8.43 -10.42 -2.22
N GLN A 295 8.02 -9.88 -1.07
CA GLN A 295 8.87 -9.87 0.14
C GLN A 295 9.15 -11.29 0.64
N ILE A 296 8.14 -12.17 0.66
CA ILE A 296 8.27 -13.59 1.00
C ILE A 296 9.25 -14.29 0.03
N TRP A 297 9.13 -14.03 -1.28
CA TRP A 297 10.05 -14.53 -2.29
C TRP A 297 11.49 -14.04 -2.09
N GLU A 298 11.70 -12.73 -1.93
CA GLU A 298 13.03 -12.14 -1.73
C GLU A 298 13.71 -12.73 -0.49
N LEU A 299 13.00 -12.81 0.64
CA LEU A 299 13.51 -13.37 1.89
C LEU A 299 13.87 -14.86 1.76
N GLY A 300 13.03 -15.68 1.11
CA GLY A 300 13.28 -17.11 0.90
C GLY A 300 14.37 -17.42 -0.14
N CYS A 301 14.64 -16.52 -1.08
CA CYS A 301 15.75 -16.65 -2.02
C CYS A 301 17.13 -16.55 -1.34
N GLU A 302 17.25 -15.75 -0.27
CA GLU A 302 18.49 -15.60 0.50
C GLU A 302 18.85 -16.83 1.35
N ARG A 303 17.88 -17.70 1.65
CA ARG A 303 18.07 -18.82 2.60
C ARG A 303 18.48 -20.12 1.88
N PRO A 304 19.24 -21.00 2.57
CA PRO A 304 19.65 -22.30 2.04
C PRO A 304 18.69 -23.46 2.37
N ASN A 305 17.88 -23.34 3.43
CA ASN A 305 17.01 -24.43 3.92
C ASN A 305 15.67 -23.89 4.49
N PRO A 306 14.65 -24.76 4.67
CA PRO A 306 13.33 -24.32 5.13
C PRO A 306 13.31 -23.78 6.56
N HIS A 307 14.18 -24.26 7.44
CA HIS A 307 14.18 -23.85 8.85
C HIS A 307 14.69 -22.42 9.00
N GLU A 308 15.79 -22.06 8.33
CA GLU A 308 16.26 -20.66 8.24
C GLU A 308 15.25 -19.72 7.57
N PHE A 309 14.39 -20.24 6.69
CA PHE A 309 13.28 -19.46 6.13
C PHE A 309 12.16 -19.22 7.16
N VAL A 310 11.74 -20.25 7.90
CA VAL A 310 10.77 -20.10 9.01
C VAL A 310 11.29 -19.11 10.06
N THR A 311 12.55 -19.24 10.48
CA THR A 311 13.19 -18.29 11.41
C THR A 311 13.23 -16.88 10.83
N ALA A 312 13.65 -16.69 9.57
CA ALA A 312 13.71 -15.37 8.96
C ALA A 312 12.32 -14.70 8.82
N ILE A 313 11.25 -15.48 8.62
CA ILE A 313 9.87 -14.97 8.66
C ILE A 313 9.51 -14.49 10.06
N GLY A 314 9.79 -15.29 11.11
CA GLY A 314 9.54 -14.95 12.51
C GLY A 314 10.37 -13.76 13.05
N ASP A 315 11.59 -13.59 12.55
CA ASP A 315 12.47 -12.44 12.87
C ASP A 315 12.08 -11.14 12.11
N SER A 316 10.96 -11.14 11.39
CA SER A 316 10.51 -10.03 10.54
C SER A 316 9.06 -9.62 10.81
N ASP A 317 8.63 -8.48 10.25
CA ASP A 317 7.22 -8.03 10.30
C ASP A 317 6.23 -9.04 9.71
N LEU A 318 6.70 -10.07 9.00
CA LEU A 318 5.87 -11.14 8.45
C LEU A 318 5.37 -12.12 9.54
N ASP A 319 5.97 -12.12 10.73
CA ASP A 319 5.45 -12.83 11.91
C ASP A 319 4.03 -12.37 12.29
N ALA A 320 3.73 -11.08 12.10
CA ALA A 320 2.43 -10.48 12.44
C ALA A 320 1.24 -11.08 11.65
N PHE A 321 1.50 -11.87 10.60
CA PHE A 321 0.48 -12.60 9.85
C PHE A 321 0.11 -13.95 10.49
N GLY A 322 0.92 -14.48 11.41
CA GLY A 322 0.65 -15.73 12.12
C GLY A 322 0.63 -16.97 11.22
N PHE A 323 1.58 -17.06 10.28
CA PHE A 323 1.72 -18.22 9.40
C PHE A 323 2.10 -19.49 10.20
N THR A 324 1.50 -20.64 9.89
CA THR A 324 1.90 -21.93 10.48
C THR A 324 3.14 -22.49 9.78
N GLU A 325 3.93 -23.30 10.49
CA GLU A 325 5.11 -23.95 9.92
C GLU A 325 4.76 -24.77 8.67
N ASP A 326 3.67 -25.54 8.69
CA ASP A 326 3.14 -26.28 7.52
C ASP A 326 2.95 -25.37 6.28
N PHE A 327 2.35 -24.20 6.47
CA PHE A 327 2.11 -23.24 5.39
C PHE A 327 3.41 -22.58 4.90
N LEU A 328 4.38 -22.37 5.79
CA LEU A 328 5.71 -21.89 5.42
C LEU A 328 6.53 -22.97 4.69
N PHE A 329 6.32 -24.26 4.98
CA PHE A 329 6.90 -25.36 4.19
C PHE A 329 6.28 -25.45 2.79
N ASP A 330 4.96 -25.25 2.64
CA ASP A 330 4.30 -25.15 1.32
C ASP A 330 4.83 -23.97 0.48
N ILE A 331 5.00 -22.79 1.11
CA ILE A 331 5.65 -21.63 0.48
C ILE A 331 7.09 -21.95 0.10
N TRP A 332 7.88 -22.55 0.99
CA TRP A 332 9.26 -22.94 0.69
C TRP A 332 9.34 -23.93 -0.49
N GLY A 333 8.41 -24.87 -0.57
CA GLY A 333 8.27 -25.78 -1.72
C GLY A 333 8.05 -25.02 -3.03
N ALA A 334 7.13 -24.06 -3.03
CA ALA A 334 6.89 -23.18 -4.19
C ALA A 334 8.12 -22.33 -4.58
N ILE A 335 8.86 -21.81 -3.59
CA ILE A 335 10.11 -21.07 -3.81
C ILE A 335 11.18 -22.00 -4.43
N GLY A 336 11.29 -23.23 -3.92
CA GLY A 336 12.19 -24.25 -4.46
C GLY A 336 11.86 -24.65 -5.91
N ASP A 337 10.57 -24.83 -6.24
CA ASP A 337 10.12 -25.13 -7.60
C ASP A 337 10.41 -23.99 -8.58
N ALA A 338 10.24 -22.73 -8.16
CA ALA A 338 10.60 -21.57 -8.98
C ALA A 338 12.12 -21.50 -9.20
N ARG A 339 12.93 -21.64 -8.14
CA ARG A 339 14.40 -21.67 -8.21
C ARG A 339 14.92 -22.81 -9.10
N ALA A 340 14.20 -23.93 -9.17
CA ALA A 340 14.50 -25.08 -10.03
C ALA A 340 13.93 -24.96 -11.46
N GLY A 341 13.26 -23.85 -11.82
CA GLY A 341 12.64 -23.65 -13.14
C GLY A 341 11.46 -24.58 -13.42
N ARG A 342 10.83 -25.17 -12.39
CA ARG A 342 9.75 -26.16 -12.51
C ARG A 342 8.35 -25.56 -12.56
N LEU A 343 8.19 -24.27 -12.24
CA LEU A 343 6.91 -23.59 -12.41
C LEU A 343 6.61 -23.38 -13.90
N PRO A 344 5.39 -23.68 -14.38
CA PRO A 344 5.02 -23.40 -15.76
C PRO A 344 4.99 -21.89 -15.99
N ALA A 345 5.58 -21.45 -17.10
CA ALA A 345 5.36 -20.09 -17.58
C ALA A 345 3.86 -19.90 -17.86
N LYS A 346 3.29 -18.78 -17.41
CA LYS A 346 1.97 -18.35 -17.88
C LYS A 346 2.12 -17.88 -19.33
N ASP A 347 1.73 -18.72 -20.27
CA ASP A 347 1.50 -18.26 -21.64
C ASP A 347 0.47 -17.14 -21.62
N HIS A 348 0.87 -15.93 -21.99
CA HIS A 348 -0.04 -14.82 -22.31
C HIS A 348 -0.74 -15.04 -23.67
N ALA A 349 -1.14 -16.29 -23.94
CA ALA A 349 -1.99 -16.65 -25.05
C ALA A 349 -3.40 -16.15 -24.76
N ALA A 350 -3.77 -15.03 -25.39
CA ALA A 350 -5.14 -14.55 -25.37
C ALA A 350 -6.06 -15.59 -26.05
N ARG A 351 -6.82 -16.34 -25.25
CA ARG A 351 -7.95 -17.14 -25.74
C ARG A 351 -9.09 -16.20 -26.16
N THR A 352 -8.96 -15.69 -27.38
CA THR A 352 -10.11 -15.28 -28.20
C THR A 352 -10.78 -16.55 -28.71
N ASP A 353 -11.48 -17.24 -27.82
CA ASP A 353 -12.43 -18.28 -28.21
C ASP A 353 -13.75 -17.62 -28.68
N LEU A 354 -14.44 -18.28 -29.62
CA LEU A 354 -15.53 -17.73 -30.46
C LEU A 354 -16.93 -17.80 -29.82
#